data_AF-A0A8S9SQG9-F1
#
_entry.id   AF-A0A8S9SQG9-F1
#
_cell.length_a   1.000
_cell.length_b   1.000
_cell.length_c   1.000
_cell.angle_alpha   90.00
_cell.angle_beta   90.00
_cell.angle_gamma   90.00
#
_symmetry.space_group_name_H-M   'P 1'
#
loop_
_entity.id
_entity.type
_entity.pdbx_description
1 polymer ?
#
loop_
_entity_poly.entity_id
_entity_poly.type
_entity_poly.pdbx_seq_one_letter_code
_entity_poly.pdbx_strand_id
1 'polypeptide(L)'
;MVVMEIVMMMFMRRSFEKCLDYGLDIELLQIIARVRGGTVGRARKGPELKLTDITIVKDAIKPGSFFGNEIPNSIAILKLHQDEVLVLPESAKVLAYSEKYEVEMFSIEDHLFCIQGHPEYNKEILHEIVDRVLRLGFIKQDFADAAKASMENRGADRKLLETICKNFLKDRVPAN
;
A
#
# COMPACT_ATOMS: atom_id res chain seq x y z
N MET A 1 8.71 -14.07 -17.47
CA MET A 1 8.06 -13.02 -18.28
C MET A 1 6.94 -12.42 -17.43
N VAL A 2 7.31 -11.35 -16.70
CA VAL A 2 6.47 -10.26 -16.15
C VAL A 2 5.19 -10.68 -15.39
N VAL A 3 5.31 -11.07 -14.11
CA VAL A 3 4.20 -11.00 -13.12
C VAL A 3 4.20 -9.60 -12.48
N MET A 4 4.37 -8.57 -13.31
CA MET A 4 4.73 -7.20 -12.90
C MET A 4 3.61 -6.18 -13.17
N GLU A 5 2.41 -6.62 -13.58
CA GLU A 5 1.33 -5.72 -14.02
C GLU A 5 0.03 -5.76 -13.19
N ILE A 6 -0.04 -6.44 -12.04
CA ILE A 6 -1.33 -6.58 -11.33
C ILE A 6 -1.21 -6.28 -9.83
N VAL A 7 -0.91 -5.03 -9.47
CA VAL A 7 -1.51 -4.32 -8.30
C VAL A 7 -1.69 -2.83 -8.64
N MET A 8 -2.21 -2.54 -9.82
CA MET A 8 -2.50 -1.16 -10.20
C MET A 8 -3.71 -1.07 -11.10
N MET A 9 -4.88 -1.00 -10.48
CA MET A 9 -6.11 -0.69 -11.18
C MET A 9 -6.95 0.28 -10.35
N MET A 10 -6.84 1.57 -10.64
CA MET A 10 -7.78 2.24 -11.57
C MET A 10 -7.26 3.63 -11.98
N PHE A 11 -7.36 3.91 -13.29
CA PHE A 11 -7.16 5.19 -13.99
C PHE A 11 -5.74 5.78 -14.09
N MET A 12 -4.96 5.31 -15.06
CA MET A 12 -4.46 6.10 -16.22
C MET A 12 -3.31 5.35 -16.92
N ARG A 13 -3.66 4.54 -17.92
CA ARG A 13 -2.75 3.70 -18.74
C ARG A 13 -1.72 4.50 -19.57
N ARG A 14 -1.61 5.82 -19.42
CA ARG A 14 -0.78 6.70 -20.27
C ARG A 14 0.22 7.58 -19.50
N SER A 15 0.19 7.54 -18.17
CA SER A 15 1.08 8.35 -17.32
C SER A 15 2.06 7.52 -16.50
N PHE A 16 1.95 6.19 -16.53
CA PHE A 16 2.72 5.31 -15.65
C PHE A 16 4.20 5.21 -16.03
N GLU A 17 4.52 5.11 -17.32
CA GLU A 17 5.92 5.07 -17.78
C GLU A 17 6.70 6.33 -17.42
N LYS A 18 6.02 7.48 -17.31
CA LYS A 18 6.66 8.74 -16.91
C LYS A 18 6.86 8.87 -15.40
N CYS A 19 6.01 8.27 -14.57
CA CYS A 19 6.16 8.37 -13.11
C CYS A 19 7.37 7.59 -12.56
N LEU A 20 7.72 6.47 -13.21
CA LEU A 20 8.93 5.67 -12.91
C LEU A 20 10.23 6.49 -13.12
N ASP A 21 10.28 7.32 -14.17
CA ASP A 21 11.46 8.13 -14.49
C ASP A 21 11.70 9.31 -13.52
N TYR A 22 10.67 9.79 -12.83
CA TYR A 22 10.77 10.92 -11.89
C TYR A 22 10.88 10.52 -10.41
N GLY A 23 10.94 9.22 -10.08
CA GLY A 23 10.95 8.75 -8.69
C GLY A 23 9.68 9.10 -7.91
N LEU A 24 8.57 9.30 -8.64
CA LEU A 24 7.27 9.65 -8.10
C LEU A 24 6.44 8.38 -7.93
N ASP A 25 6.79 7.63 -6.89
CA ASP A 25 6.03 6.52 -6.34
C ASP A 25 4.80 7.06 -5.59
N ILE A 26 3.99 7.88 -6.28
CA ILE A 26 2.88 8.59 -5.63
C ILE A 26 1.85 7.57 -5.22
N GLU A 27 1.81 7.34 -3.92
CA GLU A 27 0.84 6.60 -3.15
C GLU A 27 -0.57 6.86 -3.69
N LEU A 28 -1.04 5.99 -4.61
CA LEU A 28 -2.30 6.19 -5.33
C LEU A 28 -3.49 6.35 -4.37
N LEU A 29 -3.41 5.70 -3.21
CA LEU A 29 -4.32 5.85 -2.09
C LEU A 29 -4.52 7.33 -1.71
N GLN A 30 -3.45 8.11 -1.64
CA GLN A 30 -3.48 9.53 -1.28
C GLN A 30 -4.10 10.40 -2.37
N ILE A 31 -3.76 10.13 -3.64
CA ILE A 31 -4.37 10.82 -4.77
C ILE A 31 -5.89 10.56 -4.76
N ILE A 32 -6.28 9.29 -4.63
CA ILE A 32 -7.70 8.90 -4.59
C ILE A 32 -8.39 9.56 -3.41
N ALA A 33 -7.77 9.58 -2.22
CA ALA A 33 -8.32 10.25 -1.06
C ALA A 33 -8.57 11.74 -1.36
N ARG A 34 -7.58 12.48 -1.88
CA ARG A 34 -7.75 13.91 -2.23
C ARG A 34 -8.83 14.14 -3.28
N VAL A 35 -8.82 13.37 -4.36
CA VAL A 35 -9.80 13.49 -5.47
C VAL A 35 -11.22 13.22 -4.98
N ARG A 36 -11.39 12.36 -3.98
CA ARG A 36 -12.68 12.01 -3.38
C ARG A 36 -13.06 12.88 -2.19
N GLY A 37 -12.36 14.02 -1.99
CA GLY A 37 -12.70 15.00 -0.95
C GLY A 37 -12.06 14.75 0.41
N GLY A 38 -11.18 13.76 0.53
CA GLY A 38 -10.34 13.55 1.71
C GLY A 38 -9.17 14.53 1.77
N THR A 39 -8.46 14.53 2.90
CA THR A 39 -7.27 15.36 3.14
C THR A 39 -6.04 14.48 3.34
N VAL A 40 -4.93 14.84 2.68
CA VAL A 40 -3.62 14.17 2.81
C VAL A 40 -2.59 15.21 3.19
N GLY A 41 -1.72 14.87 4.14
CA GLY A 41 -0.61 15.71 4.56
C GLY A 41 0.53 14.89 5.14
N ARG A 42 1.53 15.56 5.71
CA ARG A 42 2.68 14.90 6.35
C ARG A 42 2.22 13.99 7.47
N ALA A 43 2.83 12.81 7.53
CA ALA A 43 2.58 11.82 8.56
C ALA A 43 2.84 12.39 9.96
N ARG A 44 1.83 12.37 10.83
CA ARG A 44 1.91 12.88 12.22
C ARG A 44 2.97 12.15 13.05
N LYS A 45 3.22 10.87 12.73
CA LYS A 45 4.19 10.00 13.43
C LYS A 45 5.47 9.74 12.62
N GLY A 46 5.75 10.60 11.63
CA GLY A 46 6.96 10.56 10.81
C GLY A 46 6.89 9.56 9.65
N PRO A 47 7.94 9.49 8.82
CA PRO A 47 7.97 8.63 7.65
C PRO A 47 8.15 7.15 8.01
N GLU A 48 7.88 6.29 7.04
CA GLU A 48 8.08 4.86 7.13
C GLU A 48 8.75 4.33 5.87
N LEU A 49 9.87 3.61 6.07
CA LEU A 49 10.60 2.89 5.04
C LEU A 49 11.00 1.53 5.61
N LYS A 50 10.07 0.58 5.65
CA LYS A 50 10.30 -0.76 6.21
C LYS A 50 9.11 -1.68 5.96
N LEU A 51 9.34 -2.97 6.20
CA LEU A 51 8.26 -3.93 6.33
C LEU A 51 7.50 -3.67 7.63
N THR A 52 6.17 -3.61 7.54
CA THR A 52 5.28 -3.28 8.67
C THR A 52 4.05 -4.17 8.63
N ASP A 53 3.61 -4.63 9.79
CA ASP A 53 2.31 -5.30 9.93
C ASP A 53 1.21 -4.25 10.06
N ILE A 54 0.20 -4.37 9.20
CA ILE A 54 -1.05 -3.61 9.31
C ILE A 54 -2.14 -4.51 9.88
N THR A 55 -2.94 -3.98 10.79
CA THR A 55 -4.06 -4.67 11.42
C THR A 55 -5.31 -4.51 10.58
N ILE A 56 -5.98 -5.62 10.29
CA ILE A 56 -7.21 -5.64 9.50
C ILE A 56 -8.41 -5.37 10.39
N VAL A 57 -9.26 -4.43 9.98
CA VAL A 57 -10.53 -4.12 10.64
C VAL A 57 -11.57 -5.16 10.18
N LYS A 58 -11.62 -6.31 10.86
CA LYS A 58 -12.47 -7.43 10.46
C LYS A 58 -13.95 -7.08 10.36
N ASP A 59 -14.46 -6.28 11.30
CA ASP A 59 -15.86 -5.83 11.30
C ASP A 59 -16.18 -4.94 10.09
N ALA A 60 -15.15 -4.37 9.45
CA ALA A 60 -15.30 -3.60 8.23
C ALA A 60 -15.40 -4.49 6.96
N ILE A 61 -15.13 -5.79 7.05
CA ILE A 61 -15.03 -6.68 5.90
C ILE A 61 -16.08 -7.77 5.99
N LYS A 62 -16.91 -7.88 4.96
CA LYS A 62 -17.89 -8.98 4.87
C LYS A 62 -17.16 -10.28 4.49
N PRO A 63 -17.38 -11.40 5.20
CA PRO A 63 -16.91 -12.71 4.75
C PRO A 63 -17.41 -13.03 3.35
N GLY A 64 -16.55 -13.60 2.50
CA GLY A 64 -16.88 -13.89 1.11
C GLY A 64 -16.81 -12.67 0.17
N SER A 65 -16.37 -11.51 0.68
CA SER A 65 -15.93 -10.40 -0.18
C SER A 65 -14.59 -10.73 -0.86
N PHE A 66 -13.98 -9.74 -1.52
CA PHE A 66 -12.67 -9.88 -2.16
C PHE A 66 -11.51 -10.28 -1.21
N PHE A 67 -11.71 -10.18 0.12
CA PHE A 67 -10.79 -10.74 1.12
C PHE A 67 -10.89 -12.28 1.27
N GLY A 68 -11.87 -12.92 0.63
CA GLY A 68 -12.17 -14.32 0.79
C GLY A 68 -12.98 -14.64 2.06
N ASN A 69 -13.05 -15.93 2.38
CA ASN A 69 -13.78 -16.43 3.56
C ASN A 69 -12.97 -16.28 4.86
N GLU A 70 -11.66 -16.45 4.77
CA GLU A 70 -10.74 -16.38 5.91
C GLU A 70 -10.04 -15.02 5.92
N ILE A 71 -10.60 -14.09 6.69
CA ILE A 71 -10.04 -12.74 6.82
C ILE A 71 -8.84 -12.78 7.79
N PRO A 72 -7.62 -12.42 7.35
CA PRO A 72 -6.44 -12.41 8.21
C PRO A 72 -6.56 -11.35 9.32
N ASN A 73 -5.87 -11.54 10.44
CA ASN A 73 -5.79 -10.52 11.51
C ASN A 73 -4.88 -9.35 11.10
N SER A 74 -3.81 -9.64 10.37
CA SER A 74 -2.81 -8.68 9.95
C SER A 74 -2.23 -9.07 8.59
N ILE A 75 -1.65 -8.09 7.92
CA ILE A 75 -0.93 -8.29 6.65
C ILE A 75 0.41 -7.55 6.75
N ALA A 76 1.50 -8.21 6.40
CA ALA A 76 2.81 -7.59 6.30
C ALA A 76 2.96 -6.90 4.94
N ILE A 77 3.12 -5.56 4.95
CA ILE A 77 3.30 -4.75 3.75
C ILE A 77 4.62 -3.98 3.79
N LEU A 78 5.24 -3.77 2.63
CA LEU A 78 6.37 -2.87 2.53
C LEU A 78 5.88 -1.44 2.34
N LYS A 79 6.35 -0.54 3.19
CA LYS A 79 5.92 0.84 3.23
C LYS A 79 7.09 1.75 2.94
N LEU A 80 6.88 2.71 2.05
CA LEU A 80 7.83 3.76 1.66
C LEU A 80 7.04 5.06 1.49
N HIS A 81 6.82 5.79 2.58
CA HIS A 81 6.09 7.05 2.51
C HIS A 81 6.39 8.00 3.67
N GLN A 82 6.02 9.26 3.47
CA GLN A 82 6.16 10.35 4.45
C GLN A 82 4.86 11.13 4.69
N ASP A 83 3.83 10.82 3.91
CA ASP A 83 2.51 11.45 3.98
C ASP A 83 1.46 10.42 4.40
N GLU A 84 0.30 10.88 4.86
CA GLU A 84 -0.81 10.04 5.27
C GLU A 84 -2.17 10.69 4.92
N VAL A 85 -3.22 9.88 4.85
CA VAL A 85 -4.59 10.36 4.80
C VAL A 85 -5.00 10.83 6.20
N LEU A 86 -5.16 12.15 6.35
CA LEU A 86 -5.55 12.79 7.60
C LEU A 86 -7.07 12.80 7.80
N VAL A 87 -7.82 12.85 6.69
CA VAL A 87 -9.28 12.82 6.66
C VAL A 87 -9.69 11.94 5.49
N LEU A 88 -10.43 10.88 5.74
CA LEU A 88 -10.96 10.02 4.68
C LEU A 88 -12.09 10.71 3.91
N PRO A 89 -12.28 10.36 2.63
CA PRO A 89 -13.53 10.63 1.93
C PRO A 89 -14.74 10.11 2.72
N GLU A 90 -15.86 10.84 2.70
CA GLU A 90 -17.07 10.47 3.45
C GLU A 90 -17.60 9.07 3.10
N SER A 91 -17.49 8.68 1.83
CA SER A 91 -17.91 7.37 1.32
C SER A 91 -16.88 6.24 1.53
N ALA A 92 -15.74 6.53 2.16
CA ALA A 92 -14.66 5.56 2.33
C ALA A 92 -14.81 4.77 3.63
N LYS A 93 -14.43 3.50 3.57
CA LYS A 93 -14.38 2.58 4.70
C LYS A 93 -12.93 2.17 4.96
N VAL A 94 -12.45 2.38 6.18
CA VAL A 94 -11.14 1.88 6.60
C VAL A 94 -11.19 0.36 6.72
N LEU A 95 -10.21 -0.30 6.12
CA LEU A 95 -10.06 -1.75 6.11
C LEU A 95 -8.82 -2.21 6.89
N ALA A 96 -7.82 -1.34 7.02
CA ALA A 96 -6.64 -1.62 7.83
C ALA A 96 -5.99 -0.34 8.37
N TYR A 97 -5.31 -0.49 9.50
CA TYR A 97 -4.54 0.56 10.18
C TYR A 97 -3.26 -0.01 10.76
N SER A 98 -2.37 0.84 11.28
CA SER A 98 -1.18 0.44 12.04
C SER A 98 -1.04 1.30 13.29
N GLU A 99 -0.02 1.01 14.10
CA GLU A 99 0.33 1.86 15.24
C GLU A 99 0.64 3.30 14.81
N LYS A 100 1.21 3.49 13.60
CA LYS A 100 1.60 4.80 13.11
C LYS A 100 0.52 5.52 12.30
N TYR A 101 -0.29 4.78 11.54
CA TYR A 101 -1.22 5.39 10.58
C TYR A 101 -2.61 4.84 10.79
N GLU A 102 -3.59 5.74 10.88
CA GLU A 102 -5.00 5.39 11.06
C GLU A 102 -5.61 4.79 9.78
N VAL A 103 -4.99 5.06 8.63
CA VAL A 103 -5.47 4.65 7.30
C VAL A 103 -4.33 4.01 6.52
N GLU A 104 -4.25 2.69 6.57
CA GLU A 104 -3.32 1.90 5.76
C GLU A 104 -4.01 1.29 4.55
N MET A 105 -5.33 1.11 4.64
CA MET A 105 -6.13 0.52 3.58
C MET A 105 -7.56 1.03 3.71
N PHE A 106 -8.16 1.41 2.59
CA PHE A 106 -9.58 1.76 2.54
C PHE A 106 -10.23 1.29 1.25
N SER A 107 -11.54 1.12 1.27
CA SER A 107 -12.35 1.01 0.06
C SER A 107 -13.33 2.17 -0.05
N ILE A 108 -13.76 2.48 -1.27
CA ILE A 108 -14.92 3.32 -1.52
C ILE A 108 -15.92 2.46 -2.27
N GLU A 109 -17.03 2.16 -1.59
CA GLU A 109 -18.07 1.26 -2.08
C GLU A 109 -17.44 -0.05 -2.60
N ASP A 110 -18.00 -0.60 -3.68
CA ASP A 110 -17.46 -1.77 -4.37
C ASP A 110 -16.58 -1.36 -5.56
N HIS A 111 -16.15 -0.10 -5.64
CA HIS A 111 -15.54 0.52 -6.82
C HIS A 111 -14.06 0.86 -6.67
N LEU A 112 -13.57 1.16 -5.46
CA LEU A 112 -12.16 1.46 -5.22
C LEU A 112 -11.64 0.68 -4.03
N PHE A 113 -10.42 0.17 -4.16
CA PHE A 113 -9.66 -0.47 -3.10
C PHE A 113 -8.25 0.12 -3.14
N CYS A 114 -7.83 0.69 -2.02
CA CYS A 114 -6.59 1.42 -1.89
C CYS A 114 -5.79 0.84 -0.73
N ILE A 115 -4.47 0.70 -0.91
CA ILE A 115 -3.53 0.27 0.11
C ILE A 115 -2.31 1.19 0.15
N GLN A 116 -1.79 1.43 1.35
CA GLN A 116 -0.64 2.25 1.65
C GLN A 116 0.64 1.39 1.71
N GLY A 117 0.91 0.62 0.64
CA GLY A 117 2.07 -0.26 0.58
C GLY A 117 2.34 -0.82 -0.80
N HIS A 118 3.53 -1.40 -0.96
CA HIS A 118 4.10 -1.86 -2.22
C HIS A 118 4.21 -3.39 -2.28
N PRO A 119 3.11 -4.11 -2.57
CA PRO A 119 3.15 -5.56 -2.75
C PRO A 119 4.08 -6.02 -3.89
N GLU A 120 4.47 -5.12 -4.79
CA GLU A 120 5.40 -5.32 -5.88
C GLU A 120 6.87 -5.41 -5.42
N TYR A 121 7.21 -4.80 -4.28
CA TYR A 121 8.59 -4.71 -3.81
C TYR A 121 9.05 -5.97 -3.08
N ASN A 122 10.34 -6.27 -3.22
CA ASN A 122 11.06 -7.33 -2.53
C ASN A 122 12.24 -6.74 -1.74
N LYS A 123 13.00 -7.62 -1.08
CA LYS A 123 14.14 -7.24 -0.24
C LYS A 123 15.19 -6.48 -1.04
N GLU A 124 15.48 -6.92 -2.26
CA GLU A 124 16.50 -6.35 -3.11
C GLU A 124 16.15 -4.90 -3.49
N ILE A 125 14.90 -4.66 -3.91
CA ILE A 125 14.40 -3.32 -4.24
C ILE A 125 14.40 -2.42 -3.00
N LEU A 126 13.96 -2.92 -1.84
CA LEU A 126 14.03 -2.17 -0.59
C LEU A 126 15.46 -1.71 -0.29
N HIS A 127 16.42 -2.64 -0.35
CA HIS A 127 17.82 -2.34 -0.06
C HIS A 127 18.38 -1.27 -1.01
N GLU A 128 18.07 -1.37 -2.32
CA GLU A 128 18.48 -0.39 -3.31
C GLU A 128 17.90 1.00 -3.02
N ILE A 129 16.61 1.09 -2.70
CA ILE A 129 15.94 2.35 -2.36
C ILE A 129 16.57 2.95 -1.10
N VAL A 130 16.71 2.14 -0.04
CA VAL A 130 17.33 2.56 1.24
C VAL A 130 18.73 3.10 1.01
N ASP A 131 19.56 2.37 0.27
CA ASP A 131 20.94 2.79 -0.02
C ASP A 131 20.98 4.08 -0.83
N ARG A 132 20.07 4.24 -1.79
CA ARG A 132 19.95 5.47 -2.59
C ARG A 132 19.56 6.67 -1.71
N VAL A 133 18.51 6.54 -0.90
CA VAL A 133 18.04 7.67 -0.07
C VAL A 133 19.02 8.01 1.06
N LEU A 134 19.77 7.03 1.57
CA LEU A 134 20.86 7.23 2.51
C LEU A 134 22.02 8.02 1.86
N ARG A 135 22.48 7.60 0.67
CA ARG A 135 23.55 8.32 -0.05
C ARG A 135 23.18 9.75 -0.39
N LEU A 136 21.91 10.02 -0.65
CA LEU A 136 21.38 11.36 -0.92
C LEU A 136 21.17 12.21 0.34
N GLY A 137 21.38 11.63 1.53
CA GLY A 137 21.24 12.35 2.81
C GLY A 137 19.80 12.58 3.27
N PHE A 138 18.82 11.88 2.70
CA PHE A 138 17.41 11.99 3.11
C PHE A 138 17.10 11.23 4.40
N ILE A 139 17.90 10.19 4.70
CA ILE A 139 17.78 9.39 5.93
C ILE A 139 19.14 9.23 6.60
N LYS A 140 19.12 8.87 7.89
CA LYS A 140 20.31 8.54 8.68
C LYS A 140 20.63 7.05 8.61
N GLN A 141 21.87 6.68 8.94
CA GLN A 141 22.33 5.29 8.96
C GLN A 141 21.42 4.39 9.81
N ASP A 142 21.10 4.79 11.05
CA ASP A 142 20.24 4.00 11.94
C ASP A 142 18.85 3.70 11.33
N PHE A 143 18.30 4.64 10.57
CA PHE A 143 17.03 4.45 9.87
C PHE A 143 17.17 3.49 8.69
N ALA A 144 18.28 3.57 7.95
CA ALA A 144 18.60 2.64 6.87
C ALA A 144 18.81 1.22 7.39
N ASP A 145 19.51 1.05 8.50
CA ASP A 145 19.78 -0.24 9.12
C ASP A 145 18.48 -0.88 9.62
N ALA A 146 17.62 -0.10 10.30
CA ALA A 146 16.30 -0.55 10.74
C ALA A 146 15.40 -0.94 9.55
N ALA A 147 15.47 -0.19 8.45
CA ALA A 147 14.74 -0.50 7.21
C ALA A 147 15.16 -1.86 6.64
N LYS A 148 16.45 -2.10 6.47
CA LYS A 148 16.99 -3.37 5.95
C LYS A 148 16.71 -4.55 6.87
N ALA A 149 16.89 -4.36 8.17
CA ALA A 149 16.63 -5.38 9.19
C ALA A 149 15.18 -5.89 9.14
N SER A 150 14.22 -5.03 8.77
CA SER A 150 12.79 -5.40 8.69
C SER A 150 12.48 -6.56 7.72
N MET A 151 13.36 -6.83 6.74
CA MET A 151 13.21 -7.90 5.76
C MET A 151 14.27 -9.01 5.89
N GLU A 152 15.00 -9.09 7.00
CA GLU A 152 16.01 -10.14 7.18
C GLU A 152 15.40 -11.53 7.39
N ASN A 153 14.36 -11.61 8.22
CA ASN A 153 13.80 -12.87 8.69
C ASN A 153 12.42 -13.20 8.10
N ARG A 154 11.82 -12.25 7.36
CA ARG A 154 10.51 -12.43 6.71
C ARG A 154 10.33 -11.48 5.52
N GLY A 155 9.39 -11.80 4.65
CA GLY A 155 8.98 -10.95 3.52
C GLY A 155 7.58 -10.38 3.70
N ALA A 156 7.18 -9.50 2.79
CA ALA A 156 5.80 -9.03 2.69
C ALA A 156 4.85 -10.15 2.24
N ASP A 157 3.57 -10.04 2.62
CA ASP A 157 2.49 -10.98 2.29
C ASP A 157 1.99 -10.77 0.83
N ARG A 158 2.92 -10.76 -0.11
CA ARG A 158 2.69 -10.42 -1.52
C ARG A 158 1.64 -11.30 -2.18
N LYS A 159 1.70 -12.62 -1.94
CA LYS A 159 0.74 -13.59 -2.51
C LYS A 159 -0.69 -13.40 -1.98
N LEU A 160 -0.82 -13.04 -0.71
CA LEU A 160 -2.11 -12.74 -0.09
C LEU A 160 -2.69 -11.47 -0.72
N LEU A 161 -1.89 -10.40 -0.80
CA LEU A 161 -2.30 -9.14 -1.43
C LEU A 161 -2.65 -9.31 -2.91
N GLU A 162 -1.86 -10.07 -3.65
CA GLU A 162 -2.15 -10.42 -5.04
C GLU A 162 -3.49 -11.16 -5.16
N THR A 163 -3.79 -12.08 -4.23
CA THR A 163 -5.06 -12.81 -4.20
C THR A 163 -6.23 -11.87 -3.92
N ILE A 164 -6.11 -11.00 -2.91
CA ILE A 164 -7.13 -9.99 -2.58
C ILE A 164 -7.39 -9.07 -3.78
N CYS A 165 -6.33 -8.58 -4.44
CA CYS A 165 -6.44 -7.74 -5.62
C CYS A 165 -7.10 -8.49 -6.79
N LYS A 166 -6.73 -9.74 -7.05
CA LYS A 166 -7.35 -10.55 -8.10
C LYS A 166 -8.83 -10.79 -7.85
N ASN A 167 -9.22 -11.08 -6.60
CA ASN A 167 -10.62 -11.30 -6.25
C ASN A 167 -11.44 -10.01 -6.45
N PHE A 168 -10.90 -8.87 -6.00
CA PHE A 168 -11.53 -7.56 -6.18
C PHE A 168 -11.79 -7.23 -7.66
N LEU A 169 -10.91 -7.66 -8.56
CA LEU A 169 -11.07 -7.48 -10.00
C LEU A 169 -12.07 -8.49 -10.60
N LYS A 170 -12.08 -9.75 -10.13
CA LYS A 170 -12.98 -10.81 -10.61
C LYS A 170 -14.43 -10.57 -10.25
N ASP A 171 -14.70 -10.03 -9.07
CA ASP A 171 -16.06 -9.66 -8.63
C ASP A 171 -16.72 -8.61 -9.56
N ARG A 172 -15.98 -8.10 -10.56
CA ARG A 172 -16.44 -7.13 -11.55
C ARG A 172 -16.40 -7.60 -12.99
N VAL A 173 -15.89 -8.80 -13.28
CA VAL A 173 -16.00 -9.38 -14.62
C VAL A 173 -17.29 -10.20 -14.62
N PRO A 174 -18.34 -9.79 -15.34
CA PRO A 174 -19.51 -10.65 -15.52
C PRO A 174 -19.03 -12.00 -16.03
N ALA A 175 -19.46 -13.09 -15.40
CA ALA A 175 -19.28 -14.42 -15.98
C ALA A 175 -20.00 -14.41 -17.34
N ASN A 176 -19.23 -14.50 -18.42
CA ASN A 176 -19.78 -14.71 -19.76
C ASN A 176 -20.48 -16.06 -19.85
#